data_AF-A0A7J6EKV6-F1
#
_entry.id   AF-A0A7J6EKV6-F1
#
_cell.length_a   1.000
_cell.length_b   1.000
_cell.length_c   1.000
_cell.angle_alpha   90.00
_cell.angle_beta   90.00
_cell.angle_gamma   90.00
#
_symmetry.space_group_name_H-M   'P 1'
#
loop_
_entity.id
_entity.type
_entity.pdbx_description
1 polymer ?
#
loop_
_entity_poly.entity_id
_entity_poly.type
_entity_poly.pdbx_seq_one_letter_code
_entity_poly.pdbx_strand_id
1 'polypeptide(L)'
;MAKSSADDDELRRACEAAIEDTKQSLVMSIRVVKGRGVWGKSGKLGRHMAKPRVLALSTKSKGQQTKAFLRVLKYSTGGVLEPAKLYKLKHLSKVEVITNDPTGCTFTLGFDNLRSQSVAPPQWTMRNIDDSLYSSSLKDLENKPTVTNQRSVQDGPVPATVTESDLKVTVEKELVSQVEEEDMEALLGTYVMGIGEAEAFSERLKRELHALEAANVHAILESEPLIDEVLQGLEAASSCVDDMDEWLGIFNLKLRHMREDIESIETRNNKLEMQSVNNKALIEELDKLLERLRVPSEYAACLTGGLFDEARMIQNVEACEWLAGALRGLEVPHLDPTYANMRANDVVPLEYICD
;
A
#
# COMPACT_ATOMS: atom_id res chain seq x y z
N MET A 1 13.57 0.93 -14.42
CA MET A 1 12.77 -0.15 -15.05
C MET A 1 13.17 -1.42 -14.33
N ALA A 2 12.34 -1.89 -13.39
CA ALA A 2 12.61 -3.13 -12.67
C ALA A 2 12.72 -4.29 -13.68
N LYS A 3 13.73 -5.14 -13.51
CA LYS A 3 13.89 -6.33 -14.35
C LYS A 3 12.73 -7.26 -14.05
N SER A 4 12.06 -7.73 -15.10
CA SER A 4 11.04 -8.76 -15.01
C SER A 4 11.68 -10.03 -14.46
N SER A 5 11.09 -10.63 -13.42
CA SER A 5 11.52 -11.94 -12.90
C SER A 5 11.40 -13.00 -14.00
N ALA A 6 12.30 -13.97 -14.05
CA ALA A 6 12.25 -15.04 -15.05
C ALA A 6 10.90 -15.80 -15.06
N ASP A 7 10.25 -15.89 -13.89
CA ASP A 7 8.92 -16.50 -13.72
C ASP A 7 7.79 -15.62 -14.29
N ASP A 8 7.95 -14.29 -14.23
CA ASP A 8 7.03 -13.33 -14.87
C ASP A 8 7.15 -13.37 -16.39
N ASP A 9 8.37 -13.51 -16.92
CA ASP A 9 8.62 -13.67 -18.35
C ASP A 9 8.11 -15.03 -18.88
N GLU A 10 8.19 -16.09 -18.08
CA GLU A 10 7.58 -17.37 -18.42
C GLU A 10 6.04 -17.27 -18.41
N LEU A 11 5.46 -16.68 -17.36
CA LEU A 11 4.02 -16.47 -17.25
C LEU A 11 3.49 -15.62 -18.42
N ARG A 12 4.23 -14.57 -18.77
CA ARG A 12 3.91 -13.68 -19.88
C ARG A 12 3.93 -14.45 -21.21
N ARG A 13 4.98 -15.22 -21.48
CA ARG A 13 5.08 -16.07 -22.68
C ARG A 13 3.93 -17.08 -22.76
N ALA A 14 3.60 -17.74 -21.65
CA ALA A 14 2.48 -18.67 -21.58
C ALA A 14 1.13 -17.98 -21.84
N CYS A 15 0.95 -16.75 -21.34
CA CYS A 15 -0.24 -15.94 -21.62
C CYS A 15 -0.31 -15.49 -23.08
N GLU A 16 0.81 -15.13 -23.68
CA GLU A 16 0.91 -14.74 -25.10
C GLU A 16 0.55 -15.90 -26.02
N ALA A 17 1.10 -17.09 -25.77
CA ALA A 17 0.73 -18.33 -26.47
C ALA A 17 -0.78 -18.63 -26.36
N ALA A 18 -1.38 -18.39 -25.20
CA ALA A 18 -2.82 -18.58 -24.98
C ALA A 18 -3.72 -17.58 -25.74
N ILE A 19 -3.17 -16.48 -26.27
CA ILE A 19 -3.95 -15.42 -26.94
C ILE A 19 -3.50 -15.10 -28.38
N GLU A 20 -2.53 -15.85 -28.91
CA GLU A 20 -1.86 -15.62 -30.20
C GLU A 20 -2.86 -15.40 -31.35
N ASP A 21 -3.92 -16.21 -31.40
CA ASP A 21 -4.97 -16.16 -32.44
C ASP A 21 -5.84 -14.89 -32.43
N THR A 22 -5.72 -14.04 -31.41
CA THR A 22 -6.73 -13.00 -31.15
C THR A 22 -6.37 -11.60 -31.68
N LYS A 23 -5.14 -11.43 -32.20
CA LYS A 23 -4.56 -10.15 -32.62
C LYS A 23 -4.65 -9.09 -31.50
N GLN A 24 -4.37 -9.50 -30.26
CA GLN A 24 -4.36 -8.63 -29.08
C GLN A 24 -2.96 -8.64 -28.48
N SER A 25 -2.49 -7.48 -28.03
CA SER A 25 -1.23 -7.35 -27.29
C SER A 25 -1.48 -7.57 -25.80
N LEU A 26 -0.72 -8.47 -25.19
CA LEU A 26 -0.71 -8.64 -23.73
C LEU A 26 -0.10 -7.40 -23.08
N VAL A 27 -0.77 -6.86 -22.05
CA VAL A 27 -0.32 -5.69 -21.27
C VAL A 27 0.20 -6.12 -19.91
N MET A 28 -0.53 -7.01 -19.22
CA MET A 28 -0.11 -7.58 -17.95
C MET A 28 -0.75 -8.95 -17.74
N SER A 29 -0.12 -9.77 -16.91
CA SER A 29 -0.63 -11.06 -16.45
C SER A 29 -0.36 -11.20 -14.96
N ILE A 30 -1.30 -11.77 -14.22
CA ILE A 30 -1.15 -12.01 -12.78
C ILE A 30 -1.75 -13.34 -12.36
N ARG A 31 -1.03 -14.08 -11.51
CA ARG A 31 -1.50 -15.32 -10.89
C ARG A 31 -2.50 -15.00 -9.79
N VAL A 32 -3.63 -15.69 -9.82
CA VAL A 32 -4.68 -15.52 -8.83
C VAL A 32 -5.27 -16.86 -8.42
N VAL A 33 -5.94 -16.88 -7.28
CA VAL A 33 -6.86 -17.95 -6.89
C VAL A 33 -8.27 -17.46 -7.06
N LYS A 34 -9.09 -18.27 -7.75
CA LYS A 34 -10.52 -18.03 -7.85
C LYS A 34 -11.24 -18.73 -6.71
N GLY A 35 -11.79 -17.93 -5.79
CA GLY A 35 -12.73 -18.34 -4.76
C GLY A 35 -14.19 -18.15 -5.17
N ARG A 36 -15.11 -18.73 -4.39
CA ARG A 36 -16.55 -18.45 -4.49
C ARG A 36 -16.90 -17.47 -3.37
N GLY A 37 -17.55 -16.35 -3.70
CA GLY A 37 -18.04 -15.42 -2.67
C GLY A 37 -19.04 -16.12 -1.76
N VAL A 38 -18.77 -16.13 -0.46
CA VAL A 38 -19.70 -16.63 0.56
C VAL A 38 -20.73 -15.53 0.80
N TRP A 39 -21.88 -15.62 0.13
CA TRP A 39 -23.04 -14.84 0.54
C TRP A 39 -23.67 -15.53 1.75
N GLY A 40 -23.82 -14.80 2.85
CA GLY A 40 -24.22 -15.29 4.16
C GLY A 40 -25.25 -16.42 4.13
N LYS A 41 -24.80 -17.61 4.55
CA LYS A 41 -25.55 -18.66 5.25
C LYS A 41 -24.55 -19.70 5.72
N SER A 42 -24.26 -19.67 7.02
CA SER A 42 -23.53 -20.74 7.71
C SER A 42 -24.38 -22.02 7.59
N GLY A 43 -23.99 -22.93 6.70
CA GLY A 43 -24.75 -24.14 6.45
C GLY A 43 -24.23 -24.91 5.25
N LYS A 44 -23.40 -25.92 5.53
CA LYS A 44 -22.74 -26.86 4.60
C LYS A 44 -21.49 -26.31 3.91
N LEU A 45 -20.37 -26.49 4.62
CA LEU A 45 -19.00 -26.39 4.13
C LEU A 45 -18.74 -27.51 3.11
N GLY A 46 -19.30 -27.41 1.91
CA GLY A 46 -18.79 -28.18 0.77
C GLY A 46 -17.37 -27.67 0.50
N ARG A 47 -16.35 -28.52 0.65
CA ARG A 47 -14.95 -28.25 0.26
C ARG A 47 -14.88 -27.94 -1.24
N HIS A 48 -15.26 -26.73 -1.63
CA HIS A 48 -15.07 -26.24 -2.99
C HIS A 48 -13.69 -25.59 -3.03
N MET A 49 -12.70 -26.38 -3.45
CA MET A 49 -11.30 -25.97 -3.50
C MET A 49 -11.13 -24.68 -4.33
N ALA A 50 -10.36 -23.76 -3.78
CA ALA A 50 -9.93 -22.54 -4.43
C ALA A 50 -9.09 -22.91 -5.68
N LYS A 51 -9.40 -22.35 -6.85
CA LYS A 51 -8.83 -22.81 -8.12
C LYS A 51 -7.75 -21.86 -8.65
N PRO A 52 -6.53 -22.34 -8.97
CA PRO A 52 -5.49 -21.51 -9.58
C PRO A 52 -5.94 -21.01 -10.95
N ARG A 53 -5.80 -19.70 -11.19
CA ARG A 53 -6.15 -19.02 -12.44
C ARG A 53 -5.11 -17.94 -12.74
N VAL A 54 -5.11 -17.44 -13.97
CA VAL A 54 -4.32 -16.26 -14.35
C VAL A 54 -5.28 -15.22 -14.92
N LEU A 55 -5.12 -13.97 -14.50
CA LEU A 55 -5.80 -12.83 -15.11
C LEU A 55 -4.83 -12.16 -16.09
N ALA A 56 -5.21 -12.11 -17.35
CA ALA A 56 -4.42 -11.49 -18.42
C ALA A 56 -5.17 -10.28 -18.99
N LEU A 57 -4.57 -9.10 -18.88
CA LEU A 57 -5.08 -7.88 -19.49
C LEU A 57 -4.45 -7.72 -20.88
N SER A 58 -5.27 -7.57 -21.90
CA SER A 58 -4.82 -7.40 -23.27
C SER A 58 -5.55 -6.27 -23.98
N THR A 59 -4.89 -5.66 -24.95
CA THR A 59 -5.42 -4.53 -25.73
C THR A 59 -5.46 -4.88 -27.22
N LYS A 60 -6.39 -4.23 -27.94
CA LYS A 60 -6.50 -4.30 -29.39
C LYS A 60 -6.72 -2.90 -29.93
N SER A 61 -5.76 -2.42 -30.73
CA SER A 61 -5.90 -1.16 -31.47
C SER A 61 -6.73 -1.38 -32.74
N LYS A 62 -7.66 -0.45 -33.00
CA LYS A 62 -8.37 -0.33 -34.28
C LYS A 62 -8.45 1.17 -34.65
N GLY A 63 -7.42 1.67 -35.33
CA GLY A 63 -7.27 3.09 -35.64
C GLY A 63 -6.96 3.91 -34.38
N GLN A 64 -7.73 4.96 -34.12
CA GLN A 64 -7.60 5.83 -32.92
C GLN A 64 -8.22 5.21 -31.65
N GLN A 65 -8.91 4.06 -31.73
CA GLN A 65 -9.57 3.45 -30.58
C GLN A 65 -8.84 2.19 -30.09
N THR A 66 -8.54 2.16 -28.79
CA THR A 66 -7.97 1.01 -28.09
C THR A 66 -9.06 0.30 -27.29
N LYS A 67 -9.25 -1.00 -27.53
CA LYS A 67 -10.17 -1.84 -26.75
C LYS A 67 -9.37 -2.71 -25.80
N ALA A 68 -9.69 -2.66 -24.50
CA ALA A 68 -9.08 -3.50 -23.49
C ALA A 68 -9.98 -4.69 -23.10
N PHE A 69 -9.34 -5.82 -22.81
CA PHE A 69 -9.96 -7.09 -22.49
C PHE A 69 -9.27 -7.73 -21.28
N LEU A 70 -10.07 -8.27 -20.35
CA LEU A 70 -9.59 -9.06 -19.23
C LEU A 70 -9.93 -10.52 -19.50
N ARG A 71 -8.90 -11.36 -19.62
CA ARG A 71 -9.04 -12.80 -19.77
C ARG A 71 -8.73 -13.51 -18.47
N VAL A 72 -9.55 -14.52 -18.19
CA VAL A 72 -9.28 -15.52 -17.16
C VAL A 72 -8.74 -16.74 -17.87
N LEU A 73 -7.54 -17.18 -17.52
CA LEU A 73 -6.91 -18.40 -18.01
C LEU A 73 -6.94 -19.48 -16.91
N LYS A 74 -7.02 -20.74 -17.33
CA LYS A 74 -6.95 -21.93 -16.46
C LYS A 74 -5.76 -22.80 -16.89
N TYR A 75 -5.15 -23.51 -15.94
CA TYR A 75 -4.19 -24.56 -16.26
C TYR A 75 -4.94 -25.81 -16.74
N SER A 76 -4.52 -26.35 -17.89
CA SER A 76 -4.97 -27.65 -18.40
C SER A 76 -4.11 -28.79 -17.83
N THR A 77 -4.46 -30.04 -18.16
CA THR A 77 -3.82 -31.26 -17.64
C THR A 77 -2.35 -31.47 -18.06
N GLY A 78 -1.71 -30.47 -18.66
CA GLY A 78 -0.29 -30.45 -19.01
C GLY A 78 0.41 -29.15 -18.66
N GLY A 79 -0.13 -28.36 -17.71
CA GLY A 79 0.48 -27.08 -17.30
C GLY A 79 0.26 -25.92 -18.28
N VAL A 80 -0.37 -26.15 -19.43
CA VAL A 80 -0.65 -25.13 -20.44
C VAL A 80 -1.79 -24.22 -20.02
N LEU A 81 -1.66 -22.92 -20.27
CA LEU A 81 -2.72 -21.94 -20.02
C LEU A 81 -3.76 -21.93 -21.14
N GLU A 82 -5.02 -22.16 -20.79
CA GLU A 82 -6.14 -22.12 -21.71
C GLU A 82 -7.13 -20.99 -21.35
N PRO A 83 -7.70 -20.28 -22.34
CA PRO A 83 -8.77 -19.31 -22.10
C PRO A 83 -9.99 -19.94 -21.44
N ALA A 84 -10.40 -19.39 -20.29
CA ALA A 84 -11.59 -19.82 -19.56
C ALA A 84 -12.74 -18.81 -19.64
N LYS A 85 -12.44 -17.50 -19.58
CA LYS A 85 -13.45 -16.44 -19.69
C LYS A 85 -12.87 -15.15 -20.21
N LEU A 86 -13.65 -14.38 -20.96
CA LEU A 86 -13.26 -13.09 -21.52
C LEU A 86 -14.24 -12.00 -21.08
N TYR A 87 -13.72 -10.91 -20.54
CA TYR A 87 -14.47 -9.72 -20.20
C TYR A 87 -13.97 -8.53 -21.01
N LYS A 88 -14.87 -7.65 -21.46
CA LYS A 88 -14.50 -6.38 -22.08
C LYS A 88 -14.42 -5.33 -20.97
N LEU A 89 -13.29 -4.64 -20.83
CA LEU A 89 -13.10 -3.68 -19.74
C LEU A 89 -14.09 -2.52 -19.77
N LYS A 90 -14.66 -2.19 -20.94
CA LYS A 90 -15.72 -1.16 -21.07
C LYS A 90 -17.00 -1.44 -20.26
N HIS A 91 -17.14 -2.64 -19.69
CA HIS A 91 -18.27 -3.02 -18.84
C HIS A 91 -17.86 -3.22 -17.38
N LEU A 92 -16.59 -2.99 -17.03
CA LEU A 92 -16.14 -3.03 -15.64
C LEU A 92 -16.70 -1.80 -14.94
N SER A 93 -17.55 -2.01 -13.94
CA SER A 93 -18.20 -0.92 -13.19
C SER A 93 -17.71 -0.79 -11.77
N LYS A 94 -17.18 -1.88 -11.21
CA LYS A 94 -16.74 -1.89 -9.81
C LYS A 94 -15.53 -2.79 -9.62
N VAL A 95 -14.59 -2.33 -8.82
CA VAL A 95 -13.49 -3.12 -8.29
C VAL A 95 -13.52 -2.92 -6.78
N GLU A 96 -13.71 -4.00 -6.01
CA GLU A 96 -13.79 -3.92 -4.54
C GLU A 96 -12.76 -4.84 -3.92
N VAL A 97 -11.95 -4.30 -3.02
CA VAL A 97 -11.06 -5.07 -2.16
C VAL A 97 -11.87 -5.63 -1.00
N ILE A 98 -11.59 -6.88 -0.62
CA ILE A 98 -12.23 -7.54 0.51
C ILE A 98 -11.42 -7.27 1.77
N THR A 99 -11.97 -6.46 2.66
CA THR A 99 -11.31 -6.02 3.90
C THR A 99 -11.24 -7.09 4.98
N ASN A 100 -12.01 -8.17 4.85
CA ASN A 100 -12.01 -9.29 5.80
C ASN A 100 -10.87 -10.30 5.55
N ASP A 101 -10.08 -10.10 4.50
CA ASP A 101 -8.90 -10.92 4.21
C ASP A 101 -7.66 -10.29 4.86
N PRO A 102 -6.98 -10.99 5.79
CA PRO A 102 -5.81 -10.45 6.48
C PRO A 102 -4.64 -10.13 5.54
N THR A 103 -4.60 -10.73 4.34
CA THR A 103 -3.57 -10.43 3.33
C THR A 103 -3.86 -9.15 2.56
N GLY A 104 -5.11 -8.67 2.53
CA GLY A 104 -5.53 -7.53 1.71
C GLY A 104 -5.43 -7.76 0.19
N CYS A 105 -5.12 -8.98 -0.25
CA CYS A 105 -4.86 -9.34 -1.65
C CYS A 105 -6.10 -9.90 -2.37
N THR A 106 -7.24 -9.98 -1.69
CA THR A 106 -8.50 -10.47 -2.29
C THR A 106 -9.38 -9.33 -2.77
N PHE A 107 -9.85 -9.42 -4.01
CA PHE A 107 -10.75 -8.44 -4.62
C PHE A 107 -11.86 -9.10 -5.45
N THR A 108 -12.88 -8.31 -5.80
CA THR A 108 -13.97 -8.69 -6.70
C THR A 108 -14.05 -7.72 -7.88
N LEU A 109 -14.50 -8.23 -9.03
CA LEU A 109 -14.70 -7.45 -10.24
C LEU A 109 -16.18 -7.47 -10.64
N GLY A 110 -16.82 -6.31 -10.56
CA GLY A 110 -18.20 -6.08 -10.99
C GLY A 110 -18.27 -5.67 -12.46
N PHE A 111 -19.01 -6.42 -13.27
CA PHE A 111 -19.27 -6.07 -14.67
C PHE A 111 -20.76 -5.89 -14.92
N ASP A 112 -21.16 -4.75 -15.48
CA ASP A 112 -22.58 -4.37 -15.69
C ASP A 112 -23.32 -5.31 -16.65
N ASN A 113 -22.59 -5.97 -17.54
CA ASN A 113 -23.15 -6.87 -18.54
C ASN A 113 -23.47 -8.29 -18.02
N LEU A 114 -23.28 -8.57 -16.73
CA LEU A 114 -23.63 -9.86 -16.14
C LEU A 114 -25.11 -9.87 -15.74
N ARG A 115 -25.94 -10.53 -16.56
CA ARG A 115 -27.41 -10.69 -16.45
C ARG A 115 -27.92 -11.36 -15.15
N SER A 116 -27.08 -11.61 -14.14
CA SER A 116 -27.51 -12.19 -12.87
C SER A 116 -26.77 -11.58 -11.68
N GLN A 117 -27.35 -10.55 -11.06
CA GLN A 117 -26.93 -10.03 -9.75
C GLN A 117 -27.19 -11.03 -8.60
N SER A 118 -27.86 -12.16 -8.86
CA SER A 118 -28.27 -13.15 -7.85
C SER A 118 -27.15 -14.11 -7.40
N VAL A 119 -25.94 -14.05 -7.99
CA VAL A 119 -24.82 -14.91 -7.61
C VAL A 119 -23.66 -14.02 -7.18
N ALA A 120 -23.17 -14.22 -5.96
CA ALA A 120 -22.03 -13.48 -5.43
C ALA A 120 -20.87 -13.48 -6.44
N PRO A 121 -20.27 -12.31 -6.74
CA PRO A 121 -19.20 -12.21 -7.70
C PRO A 121 -18.03 -13.11 -7.29
N PRO A 122 -17.29 -13.69 -8.25
CA PRO A 122 -16.11 -14.48 -7.94
C PRO A 122 -15.08 -13.59 -7.23
N GLN A 123 -14.48 -14.14 -6.19
CA GLN A 123 -13.39 -13.50 -5.45
C GLN A 123 -12.07 -13.95 -6.06
N TRP A 124 -11.15 -13.01 -6.23
CA TRP A 124 -9.83 -13.23 -6.80
C TRP A 124 -8.80 -12.83 -5.76
N THR A 125 -7.99 -13.78 -5.33
CA THR A 125 -6.87 -13.54 -4.39
C THR A 125 -5.58 -13.55 -5.19
N MET A 126 -4.83 -12.44 -5.18
CA MET A 126 -3.48 -12.43 -5.76
C MET A 126 -2.59 -13.42 -5.01
N ARG A 127 -1.72 -14.12 -5.74
CA ARG A 127 -0.67 -14.95 -5.12
C ARG A 127 0.69 -14.40 -5.50
N ASN A 128 1.51 -14.09 -4.51
CA ASN A 128 2.93 -13.88 -4.71
C ASN A 128 3.62 -15.23 -4.96
N ILE A 129 4.80 -15.23 -5.56
CA ILE A 129 5.64 -16.41 -5.84
C ILE A 129 5.86 -17.24 -4.56
N ASP A 130 5.91 -16.57 -3.40
CA ASP A 130 6.11 -17.17 -2.06
C ASP A 130 4.95 -18.01 -1.51
N ASP A 131 3.73 -17.88 -2.06
CA ASP A 131 2.57 -18.66 -1.56
C ASP A 131 2.72 -20.17 -1.84
N SER A 132 3.60 -20.52 -2.78
CA SER A 132 3.97 -21.92 -3.05
C SER A 132 4.76 -22.54 -1.90
N LEU A 133 5.60 -21.76 -1.21
CA LEU A 133 6.43 -22.18 -0.07
C LEU A 133 5.62 -22.35 1.22
N TYR A 134 4.52 -21.61 1.40
CA TYR A 134 3.64 -21.78 2.56
C TYR A 134 2.84 -23.09 2.51
N SER A 135 2.51 -23.58 1.30
CA SER A 135 1.71 -24.80 1.15
C SER A 135 2.51 -26.11 1.29
N SER A 136 3.81 -26.07 1.00
CA SER A 136 4.76 -27.17 1.23
C SER A 136 5.28 -27.17 2.67
N SER A 137 5.64 -26.00 3.22
CA SER A 137 6.16 -25.88 4.59
C SER A 137 5.15 -26.29 5.68
N LEU A 138 3.85 -26.20 5.39
CA LEU A 138 2.78 -26.69 6.28
C LEU A 138 2.68 -28.22 6.34
N LYS A 139 3.29 -28.96 5.40
CA LYS A 139 3.38 -30.43 5.45
C LYS A 139 4.68 -30.92 6.11
N ASP A 140 5.71 -30.09 6.10
CA ASP A 140 7.04 -30.45 6.58
C ASP A 140 7.25 -30.14 8.07
N LEU A 141 6.39 -29.31 8.68
CA LEU A 141 6.45 -29.02 10.13
C LEU A 141 5.80 -30.10 11.02
N GLU A 142 5.18 -31.15 10.44
CA GLU A 142 4.49 -32.20 11.20
C GLU A 142 5.38 -33.44 11.49
N ASN A 143 6.65 -33.47 11.03
CA ASN A 143 7.51 -34.64 11.24
C ASN A 143 8.96 -34.32 11.68
N LYS A 144 9.19 -34.62 12.98
CA LYS A 144 10.44 -35.18 13.59
C LYS A 144 11.56 -34.20 14.03
N PRO A 145 12.55 -34.63 14.84
CA PRO A 145 12.65 -34.29 16.26
C PRO A 145 13.97 -33.59 16.66
N THR A 146 14.01 -33.14 17.92
CA THR A 146 15.15 -32.54 18.65
C THR A 146 16.42 -33.40 18.66
N VAL A 147 17.58 -32.84 18.28
CA VAL A 147 18.89 -33.17 18.89
C VAL A 147 19.86 -31.98 18.88
N THR A 148 20.24 -31.59 20.10
CA THR A 148 21.43 -30.88 20.60
C THR A 148 22.77 -31.35 20.04
N ASN A 149 23.68 -30.44 19.63
CA ASN A 149 25.01 -30.29 20.27
C ASN A 149 25.86 -29.13 19.72
N GLN A 150 26.63 -28.58 20.66
CA GLN A 150 27.53 -27.43 20.57
C GLN A 150 28.83 -27.72 19.79
N ARG A 151 29.46 -26.67 19.25
CA ARG A 151 30.83 -26.26 19.61
C ARG A 151 31.16 -24.86 19.09
N SER A 152 31.56 -24.00 20.03
CA SER A 152 32.15 -22.68 19.81
C SER A 152 33.67 -22.77 19.63
N VAL A 153 34.25 -21.94 18.76
CA VAL A 153 35.55 -21.29 18.98
C VAL A 153 35.47 -19.88 18.38
N GLN A 154 36.01 -18.93 19.13
CA GLN A 154 36.06 -17.49 18.95
C GLN A 154 37.16 -17.11 17.93
N ASP A 155 37.06 -15.98 17.24
CA ASP A 155 37.87 -14.79 17.58
C ASP A 155 37.46 -13.55 16.76
N GLY A 156 37.64 -12.39 17.38
CA GLY A 156 37.25 -11.07 16.90
C GLY A 156 38.31 -10.32 16.06
N PRO A 157 38.17 -8.99 15.89
CA PRO A 157 38.24 -8.33 14.58
C PRO A 157 39.48 -7.45 14.36
N VAL A 158 39.80 -7.16 13.10
CA VAL A 158 40.74 -6.08 12.73
C VAL A 158 40.12 -5.18 11.64
N PRO A 159 40.01 -3.85 11.86
CA PRO A 159 39.56 -2.90 10.85
C PRO A 159 40.76 -2.41 10.02
N ALA A 160 40.66 -2.46 8.70
CA ALA A 160 41.61 -1.82 7.80
C ALA A 160 40.95 -0.63 7.11
N THR A 161 41.36 0.57 7.53
CA THR A 161 41.11 1.85 6.87
C THR A 161 41.88 1.92 5.55
N VAL A 162 41.19 2.13 4.44
CA VAL A 162 41.81 2.43 3.14
C VAL A 162 41.76 3.94 2.93
N THR A 163 42.92 4.59 2.94
CA THR A 163 43.10 5.97 2.49
C THR A 163 43.47 5.97 1.01
N GLU A 164 42.77 6.80 0.22
CA GLU A 164 43.10 7.13 -1.16
C GLU A 164 44.48 7.81 -1.25
N SER A 165 45.31 7.36 -2.19
CA SER A 165 46.45 8.15 -2.67
C SER A 165 46.79 7.80 -4.12
N ASP A 166 46.45 8.75 -5.00
CA ASP A 166 47.05 9.11 -6.30
C ASP A 166 47.58 8.01 -7.24
N LEU A 167 46.77 7.75 -8.28
CA LEU A 167 47.14 7.08 -9.51
C LEU A 167 48.10 7.96 -10.35
N LYS A 168 49.38 7.61 -10.34
CA LYS A 168 50.34 8.05 -11.37
C LYS A 168 50.70 6.86 -12.25
N VAL A 169 50.00 6.77 -13.40
CA VAL A 169 50.27 5.78 -14.44
C VAL A 169 51.55 6.17 -15.18
N THR A 170 52.62 5.38 -15.01
CA THR A 170 53.80 5.42 -15.89
C THR A 170 53.93 4.11 -16.63
N VAL A 171 53.50 4.16 -17.88
CA VAL A 171 53.85 3.34 -19.05
C VAL A 171 54.83 2.18 -18.82
N GLU A 172 54.27 0.97 -18.83
CA GLU A 172 54.74 -0.21 -19.57
C GLU A 172 56.24 -0.24 -19.93
N LYS A 173 57.09 -0.69 -18.99
CA LYS A 173 58.42 -1.19 -19.34
C LYS A 173 59.01 -2.19 -18.36
N GLU A 174 58.16 -2.85 -17.58
CA GLU A 174 58.58 -3.90 -16.65
C GLU A 174 57.52 -5.00 -16.75
N LEU A 175 57.59 -5.76 -17.85
CA LEU A 175 56.66 -6.87 -18.11
C LEU A 175 57.04 -8.14 -17.32
N VAL A 176 58.17 -8.10 -16.62
CA VAL A 176 58.68 -9.18 -15.77
C VAL A 176 59.41 -8.52 -14.59
N SER A 177 59.08 -8.90 -13.37
CA SER A 177 59.74 -8.44 -12.14
C SER A 177 61.18 -8.96 -12.08
N GLN A 178 62.09 -8.22 -11.43
CA GLN A 178 63.47 -8.71 -11.18
C GLN A 178 63.51 -10.09 -10.51
N VAL A 179 62.52 -10.39 -9.66
CA VAL A 179 62.39 -11.71 -9.01
C VAL A 179 62.03 -12.80 -10.03
N GLU A 180 61.17 -12.47 -10.99
CA GLU A 180 60.77 -13.39 -12.05
C GLU A 180 61.90 -13.59 -13.06
N GLU A 181 62.73 -12.57 -13.31
CA GLU A 181 63.93 -12.67 -14.15
C GLU A 181 64.98 -13.58 -13.52
N GLU A 182 65.24 -13.45 -12.22
CA GLU A 182 66.15 -14.33 -11.47
C GLU A 182 65.64 -15.78 -11.41
N ASP A 183 64.34 -15.99 -11.24
CA ASP A 183 63.73 -17.33 -11.26
C ASP A 183 63.80 -17.97 -12.66
N MET A 184 63.58 -17.19 -13.71
CA MET A 184 63.77 -17.66 -15.09
C MET A 184 65.23 -17.99 -15.37
N GLU A 185 66.18 -17.20 -14.88
CA GLU A 185 67.61 -17.46 -15.04
C GLU A 185 68.06 -18.69 -14.24
N ALA A 186 67.51 -18.93 -13.05
CA ALA A 186 67.75 -20.14 -12.27
C ALA A 186 67.17 -21.40 -12.95
N LEU A 187 65.95 -21.31 -13.48
CA LEU A 187 65.32 -22.38 -14.26
C LEU A 187 66.15 -22.72 -15.50
N LEU A 188 66.62 -21.71 -16.24
CA LEU A 188 67.45 -21.90 -17.44
C LEU A 188 68.87 -22.37 -17.09
N GLY A 189 69.45 -21.89 -15.98
CA GLY A 189 70.79 -22.25 -15.51
C GLY A 189 70.91 -23.70 -15.02
N THR A 190 69.79 -24.34 -14.69
CA THR A 190 69.74 -25.77 -14.35
C THR A 190 69.99 -26.65 -15.59
N TYR A 191 69.83 -26.11 -16.81
CA TYR A 191 69.93 -26.85 -18.07
C TYR A 191 71.02 -26.27 -18.98
N VAL A 192 72.21 -26.86 -18.97
CA VAL A 192 73.29 -26.55 -19.93
C VAL A 192 72.91 -27.12 -21.30
N MET A 193 72.61 -26.27 -22.29
CA MET A 193 72.15 -26.73 -23.62
C MET A 193 73.24 -26.71 -24.68
N GLY A 194 73.43 -27.82 -25.38
CA GLY A 194 74.06 -27.85 -26.70
C GLY A 194 73.11 -27.32 -27.80
N ILE A 195 73.64 -26.85 -28.93
CA ILE A 195 72.87 -26.22 -30.04
C ILE A 195 71.76 -27.13 -30.64
N GLY A 196 71.78 -28.44 -30.36
CA GLY A 196 70.73 -29.39 -30.76
C GLY A 196 69.64 -29.70 -29.71
N GLU A 197 69.77 -29.21 -28.47
CA GLU A 197 68.84 -29.50 -27.36
C GLU A 197 67.81 -28.39 -27.14
N ALA A 198 67.99 -27.22 -27.75
CA ALA A 198 67.08 -26.08 -27.64
C ALA A 198 65.67 -26.39 -28.15
N GLU A 199 65.56 -27.17 -29.22
CA GLU A 199 64.29 -27.54 -29.83
C GLU A 199 63.55 -28.59 -28.96
N ALA A 200 64.29 -29.53 -28.36
CA ALA A 200 63.77 -30.47 -27.38
C ALA A 200 63.32 -29.79 -26.08
N PHE A 201 64.05 -28.76 -25.64
CA PHE A 201 63.70 -27.93 -24.49
C PHE A 201 62.44 -27.09 -24.74
N SER A 202 62.36 -26.41 -25.89
CA SER A 202 61.15 -25.68 -26.30
C SER A 202 59.93 -26.59 -26.34
N GLU A 203 60.06 -27.79 -26.89
CA GLU A 203 58.98 -28.78 -26.92
C GLU A 203 58.59 -29.27 -25.52
N ARG A 204 59.54 -29.33 -24.56
CA ARG A 204 59.23 -29.69 -23.18
C ARG A 204 58.52 -28.56 -22.42
N LEU A 205 59.00 -27.32 -22.55
CA LEU A 205 58.34 -26.13 -22.00
C LEU A 205 56.91 -25.99 -22.53
N LYS A 206 56.69 -26.23 -23.84
CA LYS A 206 55.34 -26.23 -24.41
C LYS A 206 54.46 -27.31 -23.77
N ARG A 207 54.98 -28.51 -23.52
CA ARG A 207 54.20 -29.57 -22.86
C ARG A 207 53.88 -29.25 -21.40
N GLU A 208 54.83 -28.70 -20.65
CA GLU A 208 54.61 -28.30 -19.26
C GLU A 208 53.65 -27.11 -19.17
N LEU A 209 53.79 -26.12 -20.05
CA LEU A 209 52.82 -25.02 -20.19
C LEU A 209 51.43 -25.55 -20.52
N HIS A 210 51.31 -26.46 -21.48
CA HIS A 210 50.02 -27.00 -21.88
C HIS A 210 49.39 -27.85 -20.76
N ALA A 211 50.20 -28.58 -19.99
CA ALA A 211 49.74 -29.30 -18.80
C ALA A 211 49.27 -28.35 -17.70
N LEU A 212 49.97 -27.22 -17.50
CA LEU A 212 49.57 -26.17 -16.55
C LEU A 212 48.28 -25.46 -17.00
N GLU A 213 48.16 -25.13 -18.29
CA GLU A 213 46.94 -24.56 -18.89
C GLU A 213 45.76 -25.51 -18.70
N ALA A 214 45.94 -26.81 -18.96
CA ALA A 214 44.91 -27.82 -18.74
C ALA A 214 44.52 -27.94 -17.27
N ALA A 215 45.49 -27.91 -16.34
CA ALA A 215 45.23 -27.95 -14.91
C ALA A 215 44.48 -26.69 -14.42
N ASN A 216 44.85 -25.51 -14.91
CA ASN A 216 44.17 -24.25 -14.58
C ASN A 216 42.74 -24.23 -15.12
N VAL A 217 42.52 -24.68 -16.36
CA VAL A 217 41.17 -24.82 -16.93
C VAL A 217 40.34 -25.80 -16.09
N HIS A 218 40.93 -26.92 -15.67
CA HIS A 218 40.24 -27.88 -14.81
C HIS A 218 39.86 -27.29 -13.45
N ALA A 219 40.76 -26.54 -12.81
CA ALA A 219 40.49 -25.88 -11.53
C ALA A 219 39.38 -24.81 -11.65
N ILE A 220 39.34 -24.08 -12.76
CA ILE A 220 38.27 -23.11 -13.04
C ILE A 220 36.93 -23.85 -13.25
N LEU A 221 36.92 -24.93 -14.04
CA LEU A 221 35.72 -25.74 -14.29
C LEU A 221 35.19 -26.41 -13.01
N GLU A 222 36.08 -26.87 -12.12
CA GLU A 222 35.68 -27.41 -10.82
C GLU A 222 35.07 -26.36 -9.88
N SER A 223 35.42 -25.08 -10.07
CA SER A 223 34.87 -23.96 -9.29
C SER A 223 33.52 -23.44 -9.81
N GLU A 224 33.14 -23.78 -11.05
CA GLU A 224 31.87 -23.43 -11.68
C GLU A 224 30.63 -23.69 -10.80
N PRO A 225 30.43 -24.88 -10.18
CA PRO A 225 29.26 -25.13 -9.35
C PRO A 225 29.17 -24.25 -8.09
N LEU A 226 30.32 -23.85 -7.52
CA LEU A 226 30.35 -22.95 -6.36
C LEU A 226 29.98 -21.52 -6.78
N ILE A 227 30.42 -21.10 -7.97
CA ILE A 227 30.07 -19.79 -8.54
C ILE A 227 28.58 -19.73 -8.85
N ASP A 228 28.02 -20.81 -9.40
CA ASP A 228 26.58 -20.93 -9.66
C ASP A 228 25.75 -20.86 -8.37
N GLU A 229 26.17 -21.54 -7.31
CA GLU A 229 25.48 -21.49 -6.01
C GLU A 229 25.50 -20.06 -5.42
N VAL A 230 26.62 -19.36 -5.52
CA VAL A 230 26.75 -17.97 -5.08
C VAL A 230 25.90 -17.02 -5.92
N LEU A 231 25.87 -17.20 -7.25
CA LEU A 231 25.03 -16.40 -8.15
C LEU A 231 23.55 -16.62 -7.85
N GLN A 232 23.13 -17.87 -7.66
CA GLN A 232 21.75 -18.20 -7.30
C GLN A 232 21.37 -17.62 -5.94
N GLY A 233 22.27 -17.68 -4.95
CA GLY A 233 22.08 -17.06 -3.64
C GLY A 233 21.95 -15.54 -3.73
N LEU A 234 22.76 -14.89 -4.57
CA LEU A 234 22.69 -13.46 -4.81
C LEU A 234 21.40 -13.05 -5.51
N GLU A 235 20.94 -13.84 -6.47
CA GLU A 235 19.69 -13.59 -7.20
C GLU A 235 18.46 -13.78 -6.28
N ALA A 236 18.48 -14.79 -5.41
CA ALA A 236 17.46 -14.97 -4.37
C ALA A 236 17.43 -13.80 -3.38
N ALA A 237 18.60 -13.34 -2.92
CA ALA A 237 18.71 -12.18 -2.06
C ALA A 237 18.22 -10.89 -2.75
N SER A 238 18.55 -10.70 -4.03
CA SER A 238 18.06 -9.59 -4.83
C SER A 238 16.54 -9.59 -4.93
N SER A 239 15.93 -10.75 -5.22
CA SER A 239 14.47 -10.90 -5.29
C SER A 239 13.82 -10.53 -3.95
N CYS A 240 14.37 -10.99 -2.83
CA CYS A 240 13.84 -10.68 -1.51
C CYS A 240 13.87 -9.16 -1.20
N VAL A 241 14.91 -8.46 -1.64
CA VAL A 241 15.00 -7.00 -1.50
C VAL A 241 13.95 -6.29 -2.37
N ASP A 242 13.72 -6.76 -3.59
CA ASP A 242 12.68 -6.22 -4.46
C ASP A 242 11.27 -6.41 -3.86
N ASP A 243 11.00 -7.58 -3.26
CA ASP A 243 9.75 -7.83 -2.53
C ASP A 243 9.59 -6.85 -1.37
N MET A 244 10.65 -6.62 -0.58
CA MET A 244 10.63 -5.66 0.51
C MET A 244 10.33 -4.23 0.04
N ASP A 245 10.83 -3.81 -1.12
CA ASP A 245 10.53 -2.50 -1.70
C ASP A 245 9.04 -2.40 -2.09
N GLU A 246 8.45 -3.46 -2.67
CA GLU A 246 7.02 -3.50 -2.96
C GLU A 246 6.18 -3.41 -1.68
N TRP A 247 6.54 -4.19 -0.64
CA TRP A 247 5.88 -4.11 0.67
C TRP A 247 5.96 -2.71 1.27
N LEU A 248 7.14 -2.09 1.24
CA LEU A 248 7.33 -0.71 1.70
C LEU A 248 6.48 0.27 0.89
N GLY A 249 6.36 0.07 -0.43
CA GLY A 249 5.45 0.84 -1.28
C GLY A 249 3.98 0.75 -0.84
N ILE A 250 3.49 -0.46 -0.56
CA ILE A 250 2.13 -0.72 -0.09
C ILE A 250 1.90 -0.06 1.29
N PHE A 251 2.83 -0.22 2.22
CA PHE A 251 2.72 0.39 3.55
C PHE A 251 2.72 1.90 3.49
N ASN A 252 3.59 2.51 2.68
CA ASN A 252 3.61 3.96 2.48
C ASN A 252 2.29 4.47 1.90
N LEU A 253 1.72 3.76 0.91
CA LEU A 253 0.42 4.12 0.34
C LEU A 253 -0.68 4.07 1.40
N LYS A 254 -0.68 3.02 2.24
CA LYS A 254 -1.66 2.86 3.32
C LYS A 254 -1.51 3.94 4.40
N LEU A 255 -0.29 4.27 4.79
CA LEU A 255 -0.01 5.36 5.73
C LEU A 255 -0.45 6.72 5.17
N ARG A 256 -0.27 6.96 3.87
CA ARG A 256 -0.77 8.18 3.20
C ARG A 256 -2.29 8.27 3.28
N HIS A 257 -3.02 7.21 2.91
CA HIS A 257 -4.48 7.20 3.02
C HIS A 257 -4.95 7.39 4.45
N MET A 258 -4.32 6.70 5.42
CA MET A 258 -4.66 6.89 6.84
C MET A 258 -4.42 8.33 7.30
N ARG A 259 -3.35 8.98 6.84
CA ARG A 259 -3.09 10.40 7.13
C ARG A 259 -4.19 11.31 6.58
N GLU A 260 -4.58 11.09 5.33
CA GLU A 260 -5.65 11.86 4.67
C GLU A 260 -7.00 11.67 5.38
N ASP A 261 -7.31 10.43 5.79
CA ASP A 261 -8.50 10.11 6.56
C ASP A 261 -8.50 10.80 7.93
N ILE A 262 -7.36 10.78 8.65
CA ILE A 262 -7.21 11.47 9.94
C ILE A 262 -7.42 12.97 9.78
N GLU A 263 -6.79 13.60 8.78
CA GLU A 263 -6.95 15.04 8.52
C GLU A 263 -8.41 15.40 8.19
N SER A 264 -9.11 14.55 7.43
CA SER A 264 -10.54 14.73 7.16
C SER A 264 -11.40 14.63 8.42
N ILE A 265 -11.09 13.69 9.31
CA ILE A 265 -11.78 13.53 10.59
C ILE A 265 -11.51 14.72 11.51
N GLU A 266 -10.26 15.17 11.61
CA GLU A 266 -9.84 16.29 12.45
C GLU A 266 -10.50 17.60 12.02
N THR A 267 -10.49 17.90 10.71
CA THR A 267 -11.16 19.10 10.18
C THR A 267 -12.67 19.07 10.43
N ARG A 268 -13.31 17.90 10.29
CA ARG A 268 -14.73 17.72 10.62
C ARG A 268 -14.98 17.92 12.12
N ASN A 269 -14.13 17.36 12.97
CA ASN A 269 -14.30 17.42 14.42
C ASN A 269 -14.12 18.85 14.94
N ASN A 270 -13.10 19.57 14.46
CA ASN A 270 -12.89 20.99 14.80
C ASN A 270 -14.10 21.85 14.42
N LYS A 271 -14.71 21.58 13.27
CA LYS A 271 -15.95 22.26 12.86
C LYS A 271 -17.12 21.96 13.80
N LEU A 272 -17.29 20.70 14.21
CA LEU A 272 -18.34 20.31 15.15
C LEU A 272 -18.12 20.90 16.54
N GLU A 273 -16.87 20.94 17.01
CA GLU A 273 -16.51 21.54 18.29
C GLU A 273 -16.79 23.04 18.28
N MET A 274 -16.37 23.76 17.23
CA MET A 274 -16.68 25.18 17.07
C MET A 274 -18.19 25.43 17.01
N GLN A 275 -18.94 24.60 16.30
CA GLN A 275 -20.41 24.68 16.29
C GLN A 275 -21.01 24.41 17.67
N SER A 276 -20.48 23.44 18.42
CA SER A 276 -20.95 23.13 19.77
C SER A 276 -20.70 24.30 20.73
N VAL A 277 -19.50 24.89 20.68
CA VAL A 277 -19.15 26.07 21.48
C VAL A 277 -20.03 27.26 21.11
N ASN A 278 -20.20 27.54 19.81
CA ASN A 278 -21.05 28.63 19.35
C ASN A 278 -22.52 28.42 19.76
N ASN A 279 -23.06 27.22 19.60
CA ASN A 279 -24.43 26.92 20.00
C ASN A 279 -24.62 27.06 21.51
N LYS A 280 -23.64 26.63 22.31
CA LYS A 280 -23.67 26.80 23.76
C LYS A 280 -23.68 28.28 24.14
N ALA A 281 -22.78 29.07 23.55
CA ALA A 281 -22.74 30.52 23.77
C ALA A 281 -24.05 31.20 23.32
N LEU A 282 -24.60 30.81 22.17
CA LEU A 282 -25.87 31.33 21.68
C LEU A 282 -27.05 31.00 22.61
N ILE A 283 -27.08 29.79 23.17
CA ILE A 283 -28.09 29.40 24.16
C ILE A 283 -27.93 30.23 25.44
N GLU A 284 -26.71 30.39 25.94
CA GLU A 284 -26.44 31.22 27.13
C GLU A 284 -26.86 32.68 26.92
N GLU A 285 -26.60 33.26 25.75
CA GLU A 285 -27.07 34.61 25.41
C GLU A 285 -28.59 34.68 25.27
N LEU A 286 -29.23 33.65 24.71
CA LEU A 286 -30.68 33.58 24.60
C LEU A 286 -31.34 33.45 25.98
N ASP A 287 -30.78 32.64 26.87
CA ASP A 287 -31.28 32.48 28.24
C ASP A 287 -31.19 33.80 29.02
N LYS A 288 -30.10 34.55 28.89
CA LYS A 288 -29.98 35.90 29.48
C LYS A 288 -31.06 36.86 28.98
N LEU A 289 -31.37 36.82 27.68
CA LEU A 289 -32.46 37.63 27.11
C LEU A 289 -33.83 37.17 27.60
N LEU A 290 -34.08 35.86 27.64
CA LEU A 290 -35.32 35.28 28.12
C LEU A 290 -35.55 35.59 29.59
N GLU A 291 -34.54 35.51 30.44
CA GLU A 291 -34.63 35.91 31.85
C GLU A 291 -35.03 37.37 32.02
N ARG A 292 -34.52 38.27 31.16
CA ARG A 292 -34.87 39.70 31.18
C ARG A 292 -36.28 39.98 30.64
N LEU A 293 -36.77 39.17 29.71
CA LEU A 293 -38.09 39.33 29.07
C LEU A 293 -39.20 38.56 29.80
N ARG A 294 -38.86 37.62 30.68
CA ARG A 294 -39.83 36.76 31.36
C ARG A 294 -40.61 37.56 32.41
N VAL A 295 -41.88 37.79 32.14
CA VAL A 295 -42.83 38.37 33.10
C VAL A 295 -43.15 37.32 34.18
N PRO A 296 -42.99 37.62 35.48
CA PRO A 296 -43.45 36.76 36.55
C PRO A 296 -44.94 36.41 36.37
N SER A 297 -45.28 35.13 36.56
CA SER A 297 -46.65 34.63 36.34
C SER A 297 -47.69 35.32 37.23
N GLU A 298 -47.27 35.80 38.39
CA GLU A 298 -48.09 36.57 39.34
C GLU A 298 -48.54 37.90 38.71
N TYR A 299 -47.60 38.65 38.10
CA TYR A 299 -47.91 39.89 37.41
C TYR A 299 -48.66 39.65 36.10
N ALA A 300 -48.31 38.61 35.33
CA ALA A 300 -49.02 38.26 34.10
C ALA A 300 -50.50 37.94 34.37
N ALA A 301 -50.81 37.20 35.45
CA ALA A 301 -52.18 36.89 35.85
C ALA A 301 -52.94 38.13 36.37
N CYS A 302 -52.27 39.03 37.09
CA CYS A 302 -52.86 40.30 37.53
C CYS A 302 -53.20 41.22 36.35
N LEU A 303 -52.34 41.28 35.32
CA LEU A 303 -52.50 42.16 34.16
C LEU A 303 -53.47 41.61 33.11
N THR A 304 -53.68 40.30 33.06
CA THR A 304 -54.63 39.64 32.14
C THR A 304 -55.99 39.34 32.77
N GLY A 305 -56.08 39.33 34.11
CA GLY A 305 -57.34 39.23 34.84
C GLY A 305 -58.15 40.51 34.69
N GLY A 306 -59.13 40.51 33.77
CA GLY A 306 -59.78 41.69 33.22
C GLY A 306 -60.66 42.58 34.12
N LEU A 307 -60.38 42.77 35.41
CA LEU A 307 -61.05 43.79 36.24
C LEU A 307 -60.09 44.37 37.29
N PHE A 308 -59.86 45.68 37.24
CA PHE A 308 -59.17 46.45 38.29
C PHE A 308 -60.10 46.63 39.50
N ASP A 309 -60.31 45.55 40.26
CA ASP A 309 -61.05 45.60 41.51
C ASP A 309 -60.25 46.35 42.59
N GLU A 310 -60.93 47.13 43.43
CA GLU A 310 -60.32 48.03 44.42
C GLU A 310 -59.44 47.26 45.44
N ALA A 311 -59.80 46.00 45.70
CA ALA A 311 -59.04 45.08 46.56
C ALA A 311 -57.70 44.61 45.95
N ARG A 312 -57.52 44.69 44.62
CA ARG A 312 -56.31 44.24 43.89
C ARG A 312 -55.56 45.39 43.23
N MET A 313 -56.02 46.63 43.42
CA MET A 313 -55.45 47.83 42.79
C MET A 313 -53.96 48.02 43.10
N ILE A 314 -53.53 47.77 44.35
CA ILE A 314 -52.12 47.87 44.75
C ILE A 314 -51.24 46.87 43.98
N GLN A 315 -51.69 45.62 43.86
CA GLN A 315 -50.97 44.57 43.11
C GLN A 315 -50.91 44.88 41.61
N ASN A 316 -51.97 45.50 41.07
CA ASN A 316 -52.01 45.93 39.67
C ASN A 316 -51.08 47.12 39.41
N VAL A 317 -50.98 48.07 40.34
CA VAL A 317 -50.02 49.19 40.25
C VAL A 317 -48.58 48.67 40.32
N GLU A 318 -48.26 47.78 41.26
CA GLU A 318 -46.94 47.14 41.37
C GLU A 318 -46.56 46.36 40.11
N ALA A 319 -47.51 45.62 39.52
CA ALA A 319 -47.30 44.90 38.27
C ALA A 319 -47.03 45.84 37.09
N CYS A 320 -47.76 46.96 37.00
CA CYS A 320 -47.56 48.00 35.98
C CYS A 320 -46.22 48.74 36.16
N GLU A 321 -45.84 49.05 37.39
CA GLU A 321 -44.54 49.66 37.70
C GLU A 321 -43.38 48.73 37.35
N TRP A 322 -43.50 47.43 37.66
CA TRP A 322 -42.53 46.42 37.25
C TRP A 322 -42.40 46.33 35.73
N LEU A 323 -43.52 46.30 35.00
CA LEU A 323 -43.53 46.31 33.53
C LEU A 323 -42.88 47.56 32.95
N ALA A 324 -43.20 48.74 33.48
CA ALA A 324 -42.61 50.00 33.04
C ALA A 324 -41.10 50.05 33.31
N GLY A 325 -40.64 49.44 34.41
CA GLY A 325 -39.22 49.25 34.71
C GLY A 325 -38.54 48.29 33.73
N ALA A 326 -39.17 47.15 33.42
CA ALA A 326 -38.67 46.16 32.48
C ALA A 326 -38.56 46.71 31.05
N LEU A 327 -39.56 47.46 30.59
CA LEU A 327 -39.56 48.13 29.28
C LEU A 327 -38.44 49.17 29.18
N ARG A 328 -38.22 49.97 30.22
CA ARG A 328 -37.12 50.93 30.28
C ARG A 328 -35.74 50.25 30.28
N GLY A 329 -35.64 49.06 30.88
CA GLY A 329 -34.44 48.23 30.86
C GLY A 329 -34.12 47.61 29.48
N LEU A 330 -35.06 47.66 28.53
CA LEU A 330 -34.90 47.25 27.14
C LEU A 330 -34.58 48.45 26.21
N GLU A 331 -34.58 49.67 26.73
CA GLU A 331 -34.22 50.89 26.02
C GLU A 331 -32.72 51.23 26.16
N VAL A 332 -32.17 51.95 25.19
CA VAL A 332 -30.78 52.46 25.23
C VAL A 332 -30.76 53.57 26.31
N PRO A 333 -29.80 53.58 27.27
CA PRO A 333 -28.48 52.93 27.27
C PRO A 333 -28.35 51.62 28.06
N HIS A 334 -29.44 51.01 28.52
CA HIS A 334 -29.41 49.83 29.41
C HIS A 334 -29.41 48.47 28.68
N LEU A 335 -29.65 48.49 27.36
CA LEU A 335 -29.48 47.35 26.48
C LEU A 335 -28.05 47.31 25.92
N ASP A 336 -27.40 46.14 25.91
CA ASP A 336 -26.09 45.98 25.28
C ASP A 336 -26.19 46.43 23.81
N PRO A 337 -25.27 47.28 23.31
CA PRO A 337 -25.26 47.75 21.93
C PRO A 337 -25.39 46.63 20.88
N THR A 338 -24.97 45.41 21.21
CA THR A 338 -25.10 44.22 20.34
C THR A 338 -26.55 43.84 20.04
N TYR A 339 -27.49 44.09 20.95
CA TYR A 339 -28.93 43.83 20.73
C TYR A 339 -29.69 45.02 20.15
N ALA A 340 -29.03 46.17 19.96
CA ALA A 340 -29.68 47.38 19.43
C ALA A 340 -30.30 47.16 18.03
N ASN A 341 -29.73 46.23 17.25
CA ASN A 341 -30.21 45.86 15.92
C ASN A 341 -31.38 44.85 15.94
N MET A 342 -31.71 44.25 17.08
CA MET A 342 -32.85 43.32 17.23
C MET A 342 -34.19 44.02 17.48
N ARG A 343 -34.22 45.36 17.44
CA ARG A 343 -35.47 46.12 17.55
C ARG A 343 -36.40 45.72 16.40
N ALA A 344 -37.56 45.17 16.74
CA ALA A 344 -38.65 45.04 15.79
C ALA A 344 -39.05 46.46 15.33
N ASN A 345 -39.13 46.68 14.02
CA ASN A 345 -39.57 47.95 13.43
C ASN A 345 -41.07 48.27 13.64
N ASP A 346 -41.78 47.49 14.45
CA ASP A 346 -43.16 47.76 14.83
C ASP A 346 -43.23 48.19 16.29
N VAL A 347 -42.81 49.44 16.54
CA VAL A 347 -43.44 50.22 17.61
C VAL A 347 -44.85 50.51 17.11
N VAL A 348 -45.78 49.59 17.37
CA VAL A 348 -47.22 49.91 17.28
C VAL A 348 -47.45 51.03 18.30
N PRO A 349 -47.91 52.22 17.88
CA PRO A 349 -48.16 53.30 18.81
C PRO A 349 -49.22 52.85 19.81
N LEU A 350 -48.91 52.95 21.10
CA LEU A 350 -49.84 52.79 22.22
C LEU A 350 -50.89 53.93 22.28
N GLU A 351 -51.33 54.46 21.13
CA GLU A 351 -52.38 55.48 21.04
C GLU A 351 -53.81 54.90 21.01
N TYR A 352 -53.98 53.57 21.05
CA TYR A 352 -55.29 52.90 21.01
C TYR A 352 -55.65 52.10 22.27
N ILE A 353 -55.18 52.52 23.44
CA ILE A 353 -55.68 52.01 24.73
C ILE A 353 -56.12 53.19 25.60
N CYS A 354 -57.08 53.96 25.10
CA CYS A 354 -57.96 54.82 25.90
C CYS A 354 -59.20 55.10 25.04
N ASP A 355 -60.22 54.25 25.20
CA ASP A 355 -61.63 54.59 25.06
C ASP A 355 -62.39 53.92 26.22
#